data_AF-A0A8T5QMK4-F1
#
_entry.id   AF-A0A8T5QMK4-F1
#
_cell.length_a   1.000
_cell.length_b   1.000
_cell.length_c   1.000
_cell.angle_alpha   90.00
_cell.angle_beta   90.00
_cell.angle_gamma   90.00
#
_symmetry.space_group_name_H-M   'P 1'
#
loop_
_entity.id
_entity.type
_entity.pdbx_description
1 polymer ?
#
loop_
_entity_poly.entity_id
_entity_poly.type
_entity_poly.pdbx_seq_one_letter_code
_entity_poly.pdbx_strand_id
1 'polypeptide(L)'
;HRDMNVNNNITQSKKNETQIVYKCYAIFKVFSKNYLNKQYIFYTMNQKHIGIIILILGIIFAYSTYVEQKETSEQIQDLVLETGSCFQDDGTCLHEESSKDGMIGWIISTAAILFGLYIGFIDKTQKVLQEHQVKVSKALEESKRLEKEKDEFQAYVSAFTEEEQRILKAVREQDGIKQSTLRYRADMSKTTLSLILKSLEERKVISRKTSGKTNEVYLVKKF
;
A
#
# COMPACT_ATOMS: atom_id res chain seq x y z
N HIS A 1 17.38 8.56 -70.70
CA HIS A 1 18.45 9.15 -69.86
C HIS A 1 17.96 9.75 -68.53
N ARG A 2 16.65 9.94 -68.29
CA ARG A 2 16.12 10.36 -66.97
C ARG A 2 15.93 9.21 -65.97
N ASP A 3 15.84 7.96 -66.44
CA ASP A 3 15.48 6.82 -65.58
C ASP A 3 16.65 6.28 -64.72
N MET A 4 17.90 6.68 -65.00
CA MET A 4 19.05 6.25 -64.19
C MET A 4 19.31 7.14 -62.96
N ASN A 5 18.69 8.32 -62.86
CA ASN A 5 18.95 9.25 -61.76
C ASN A 5 18.05 9.00 -60.53
N VAL A 6 16.88 8.38 -60.73
CA VAL A 6 15.89 8.11 -59.66
C VAL A 6 16.36 6.99 -58.72
N ASN A 7 16.99 5.94 -59.26
CA ASN A 7 17.49 4.81 -58.46
C ASN A 7 18.61 5.19 -57.47
N ASN A 8 19.36 6.26 -57.72
CA ASN A 8 20.43 6.69 -56.80
C ASN A 8 19.87 7.35 -55.53
N ASN A 9 18.73 8.04 -55.62
CA ASN A 9 18.13 8.74 -54.47
C ASN A 9 17.43 7.78 -53.49
N ILE A 10 16.74 6.74 -54.02
CA ILE A 10 16.11 5.70 -53.18
C ILE A 10 17.16 4.91 -52.38
N THR A 11 18.32 4.65 -53.00
CA THR A 11 19.42 3.93 -52.35
C THR A 11 20.11 4.76 -51.26
N GLN A 12 20.10 6.10 -51.37
CA GLN A 12 20.59 6.98 -50.30
C GLN A 12 19.60 7.09 -49.13
N SER A 13 18.30 7.12 -49.38
CA SER A 13 17.28 7.17 -48.32
C SER A 13 17.33 5.94 -47.41
N LYS A 14 17.37 4.72 -47.98
CA LYS A 14 17.50 3.46 -47.20
C LYS A 14 18.80 3.35 -46.40
N LYS A 15 19.88 4.02 -46.85
CA LYS A 15 21.15 4.09 -46.11
C LYS A 15 21.07 4.99 -44.87
N ASN A 16 20.23 6.03 -44.90
CA ASN A 16 20.04 6.93 -43.77
C ASN A 16 19.16 6.31 -42.68
N GLU A 17 18.10 5.56 -43.04
CA GLU A 17 17.28 4.83 -42.07
C GLU A 17 18.08 3.78 -41.30
N THR A 18 18.92 2.99 -42.00
CA THR A 18 19.81 2.04 -41.31
C THR A 18 20.80 2.77 -40.40
N GLN A 19 21.31 3.94 -40.80
CA GLN A 19 22.24 4.70 -39.95
C GLN A 19 21.59 5.21 -38.65
N ILE A 20 20.32 5.59 -38.69
CA ILE A 20 19.57 6.06 -37.52
C ILE A 20 19.31 4.89 -36.56
N VAL A 21 18.88 3.72 -37.08
CA VAL A 21 18.68 2.51 -36.26
C VAL A 21 19.99 2.09 -35.58
N TYR A 22 21.12 2.12 -36.29
CA TYR A 22 22.43 1.80 -35.70
C TYR A 22 22.89 2.82 -34.66
N LYS A 23 22.60 4.12 -34.84
CA LYS A 23 22.91 5.16 -33.85
C LYS A 23 22.05 5.02 -32.59
N CYS A 24 20.75 4.77 -32.75
CA CYS A 24 19.86 4.49 -31.62
C CYS A 24 20.28 3.22 -30.86
N TYR A 25 20.65 2.15 -31.58
CA TYR A 25 21.14 0.91 -30.97
C TYR A 25 22.49 1.11 -30.25
N ALA A 26 23.40 1.91 -30.82
CA ALA A 26 24.68 2.23 -30.19
C ALA A 26 24.50 3.06 -28.91
N ILE A 27 23.61 4.06 -28.92
CA ILE A 27 23.26 4.86 -27.73
C ILE A 27 22.63 3.95 -26.68
N PHE A 28 21.68 3.08 -27.06
CA PHE A 28 21.06 2.11 -26.16
C PHE A 28 22.08 1.14 -25.54
N LYS A 29 23.05 0.67 -26.32
CA LYS A 29 24.11 -0.26 -25.86
C LYS A 29 25.10 0.41 -24.90
N VAL A 30 25.44 1.68 -25.13
CA VAL A 30 26.28 2.47 -24.20
C VAL A 30 25.51 2.76 -22.89
N PHE A 31 24.22 3.05 -22.99
CA PHE A 31 23.35 3.23 -21.81
C PHE A 31 23.21 1.93 -21.01
N SER A 32 23.02 0.79 -21.69
CA SER A 32 22.88 -0.53 -21.07
C SER A 32 24.12 -0.95 -20.28
N LYS A 33 25.33 -0.71 -20.81
CA LYS A 33 26.58 -1.15 -20.16
C LYS A 33 26.92 -0.35 -18.89
N ASN A 34 26.48 0.91 -18.80
CA ASN A 34 26.64 1.73 -17.59
C ASN A 34 25.55 1.50 -16.53
N TYR A 35 24.44 0.83 -16.88
CA TYR A 35 23.32 0.58 -15.95
C TYR A 35 23.56 -0.62 -15.02
N LEU A 36 24.36 -1.60 -15.45
CA LEU A 36 24.54 -2.85 -14.69
C LEU A 36 25.36 -2.68 -13.39
N ASN A 37 26.12 -1.60 -13.23
CA ASN A 37 26.91 -1.35 -12.01
C ASN A 37 26.20 -0.46 -10.97
N LYS A 38 24.97 0.01 -11.27
CA LYS A 38 24.21 0.94 -10.43
C LYS A 38 22.93 0.35 -9.81
N GLN A 39 22.72 -0.96 -9.98
CA GLN A 39 21.51 -1.68 -9.55
C GLN A 39 21.25 -1.60 -8.03
N TYR A 40 22.27 -1.39 -7.20
CA TYR A 40 22.13 -1.30 -5.74
C TYR A 40 21.70 0.09 -5.23
N ILE A 41 21.87 1.15 -6.01
CA ILE A 41 21.54 2.53 -5.58
C ILE A 41 20.06 2.87 -5.85
N PHE A 42 19.43 2.19 -6.81
CA PHE A 42 18.02 2.45 -7.15
C PHE A 42 17.03 1.93 -6.09
N TYR A 43 17.44 0.94 -5.28
CA TYR A 43 16.55 0.28 -4.32
C TYR A 43 16.31 1.07 -3.02
N THR A 44 17.13 2.09 -2.72
CA THR A 44 16.98 2.92 -1.50
C THR A 44 16.29 4.26 -1.78
N MET A 45 15.94 4.57 -3.03
CA MET A 45 15.24 5.80 -3.36
C MET A 45 13.75 5.70 -3.01
N ASN A 46 13.25 6.74 -2.36
CA ASN A 46 11.84 6.87 -1.99
C ASN A 46 10.94 6.63 -3.23
N GLN A 47 9.89 5.82 -3.09
CA GLN A 47 8.99 5.46 -4.20
C GLN A 47 8.44 6.71 -4.94
N LYS A 48 8.27 7.82 -4.21
CA LYS A 48 7.92 9.13 -4.78
C LYS A 48 8.93 9.65 -5.79
N HIS A 49 10.21 9.51 -5.50
CA HIS A 49 11.28 9.98 -6.39
C HIS A 49 11.35 9.13 -7.65
N ILE A 50 11.12 7.82 -7.54
CA ILE A 50 11.06 6.94 -8.70
C ILE A 50 9.88 7.33 -9.61
N GLY A 51 8.69 7.55 -9.05
CA GLY A 51 7.52 8.00 -9.81
C GLY A 51 7.75 9.34 -10.53
N ILE A 52 8.34 10.32 -9.84
CA ILE A 52 8.68 11.64 -10.43
C ILE A 52 9.73 11.50 -11.55
N ILE A 53 10.75 10.66 -11.37
CA ILE A 53 11.78 10.44 -12.39
C ILE A 53 11.18 9.80 -13.64
N ILE A 54 10.32 8.78 -13.48
CA ILE A 54 9.62 8.14 -14.60
C ILE A 54 8.72 9.15 -15.33
N LEU A 55 8.02 10.01 -14.58
CA LEU A 55 7.18 11.07 -15.15
C LEU A 55 7.98 12.05 -16.01
N ILE A 56 9.11 12.54 -15.49
CA ILE A 56 10.01 13.46 -16.22
C ILE A 56 10.55 12.79 -17.49
N LEU A 57 10.99 11.53 -17.38
CA LEU A 57 11.46 10.77 -18.54
C LEU A 57 10.36 10.62 -19.59
N GLY A 58 9.13 10.29 -19.18
CA GLY A 58 7.98 10.18 -20.09
C GLY A 58 7.72 11.47 -20.87
N ILE A 59 7.80 12.63 -20.20
CA ILE A 59 7.64 13.96 -20.82
C ILE A 59 8.76 14.24 -21.84
N ILE A 60 10.01 13.93 -21.48
CA ILE A 60 11.16 14.10 -22.40
C ILE A 60 10.97 13.22 -23.64
N PHE A 61 10.57 11.96 -23.47
CA PHE A 61 10.28 11.07 -24.59
C PHE A 61 9.14 11.60 -25.48
N ALA A 62 8.06 12.12 -24.89
CA ALA A 62 6.96 12.74 -25.64
C ALA A 62 7.46 13.89 -26.52
N TYR A 63 8.30 14.74 -25.95
CA TYR A 63 8.88 15.89 -26.64
C TYR A 63 9.79 15.46 -27.79
N SER A 64 10.65 14.46 -27.57
CA SER A 64 11.50 13.91 -28.63
C SER A 64 10.67 13.35 -29.80
N THR A 65 9.64 12.56 -29.51
CA THR A 65 8.75 12.02 -30.58
C THR A 65 8.00 13.12 -31.32
N TYR A 66 7.64 14.22 -30.64
CA TYR A 66 6.98 15.36 -31.27
C TYR A 66 7.92 16.10 -32.23
N VAL A 67 9.19 16.29 -31.86
CA VAL A 67 10.18 16.94 -32.73
C VAL A 67 10.43 16.10 -33.99
N GLU A 68 10.61 14.78 -33.84
CA GLU A 68 10.78 13.86 -34.97
C GLU A 68 9.56 13.88 -35.91
N GLN A 69 8.35 13.79 -35.35
CA GLN A 69 7.12 13.85 -36.13
C GLN A 69 6.98 15.16 -36.91
N LYS A 70 7.42 16.29 -36.33
CA LYS A 70 7.40 17.58 -37.00
C LYS A 70 8.37 17.62 -38.19
N GLU A 71 9.61 17.16 -38.00
CA GLU A 71 10.63 17.15 -39.06
C GLU A 71 10.21 16.23 -40.22
N THR A 72 9.67 15.04 -39.92
CA THR A 72 9.15 14.13 -40.95
C THR A 72 7.99 14.75 -41.73
N SER A 73 7.10 15.50 -41.07
CA SER A 73 5.95 16.14 -41.73
C SER A 73 6.39 17.24 -42.71
N GLU A 74 7.41 18.02 -42.35
CA GLU A 74 7.98 19.08 -43.21
C GLU A 74 8.66 18.46 -44.44
N GLN A 75 9.48 17.42 -44.26
CA GLN A 75 10.16 16.73 -45.36
C GLN A 75 9.20 16.10 -46.38
N ILE A 76 8.08 15.54 -45.91
CA ILE A 76 7.07 14.95 -46.81
C ILE A 76 6.39 16.04 -47.64
N GLN A 77 6.11 17.22 -47.08
CA GLN A 77 5.49 18.31 -47.83
C GLN A 77 6.39 18.84 -48.95
N ASP A 78 7.68 19.02 -48.65
CA ASP A 78 8.66 19.47 -49.65
C ASP A 78 8.79 18.47 -50.80
N LEU A 79 8.80 17.16 -50.50
CA LEU A 79 8.87 16.10 -51.51
C LEU A 79 7.61 16.06 -52.40
N VAL A 80 6.43 16.30 -51.83
CA VAL A 80 5.16 16.34 -52.59
C VAL A 80 5.11 17.54 -53.54
N LEU A 81 5.66 18.69 -53.12
CA LEU A 81 5.77 19.89 -53.96
C LEU A 81 6.72 19.67 -55.15
N GLU A 82 7.79 18.90 -54.98
CA GLU A 82 8.78 18.64 -56.04
C GLU A 82 8.32 17.54 -57.01
N THR A 83 7.69 16.48 -56.51
CA THR A 83 7.34 15.28 -57.29
C THR A 83 5.93 15.37 -57.91
N GLY A 84 5.04 16.18 -57.33
CA GLY A 84 3.67 16.38 -57.80
C GLY A 84 2.71 15.20 -57.52
N SER A 85 3.16 14.15 -56.83
CA SER A 85 2.34 13.01 -56.39
C SER A 85 2.75 12.54 -54.97
N CYS A 86 1.79 11.99 -54.20
CA CYS A 86 2.05 11.38 -52.87
C CYS A 86 2.49 9.91 -52.98
N PHE A 87 2.39 9.31 -54.17
CA PHE A 87 2.52 7.86 -54.33
C PHE A 87 3.97 7.48 -54.58
N GLN A 88 4.46 6.50 -53.83
CA GLN A 88 5.67 5.76 -54.20
C GLN A 88 5.37 4.83 -55.38
N ASP A 89 6.43 4.34 -56.03
CA ASP A 89 6.36 3.44 -57.19
C ASP A 89 5.64 2.10 -56.89
N ASP A 90 5.44 1.78 -55.61
CA ASP A 90 4.69 0.62 -55.12
C ASP A 90 3.18 0.89 -54.95
N GLY A 91 2.72 2.11 -55.22
CA GLY A 91 1.33 2.54 -55.09
C GLY A 91 0.90 2.92 -53.67
N THR A 92 1.81 2.93 -52.69
CA THR A 92 1.51 3.38 -51.33
C THR A 92 1.80 4.88 -51.17
N CYS A 93 1.00 5.60 -50.37
CA CYS A 93 1.22 7.02 -50.11
C CYS A 93 2.07 7.20 -48.86
N LEU A 94 3.10 8.05 -48.95
CA LEU A 94 4.09 8.30 -47.87
C LEU A 94 3.47 8.71 -46.53
N HIS A 95 2.27 9.28 -46.54
CA HIS A 95 1.54 9.61 -45.31
C HIS A 95 1.07 8.39 -44.53
N GLU A 96 0.83 7.25 -45.18
CA GLU A 96 0.25 6.08 -44.52
C GLU A 96 1.28 5.31 -43.70
N GLU A 97 2.52 5.22 -44.16
CA GLU A 97 3.61 4.51 -43.47
C GLU A 97 4.16 5.32 -42.29
N SER A 98 4.41 6.62 -42.49
CA SER A 98 4.83 7.57 -41.44
C SER A 98 3.86 7.62 -40.25
N SER A 99 2.56 7.47 -40.52
CA SER A 99 1.53 7.55 -39.47
C SER A 99 1.62 6.41 -38.44
N LYS A 100 2.09 5.23 -38.84
CA LYS A 100 2.11 4.03 -37.98
C LYS A 100 3.21 4.10 -36.94
N ASP A 101 4.40 4.52 -37.34
CA ASP A 101 5.55 4.63 -36.44
C ASP A 101 5.39 5.77 -35.42
N GLY A 102 4.80 6.89 -35.85
CA GLY A 102 4.46 8.00 -34.96
C GLY A 102 3.46 7.60 -33.86
N MET A 103 2.46 6.77 -34.19
CA MET A 103 1.46 6.32 -33.20
C MET A 103 2.09 5.48 -32.07
N ILE A 104 3.06 4.62 -32.38
CA ILE A 104 3.71 3.75 -31.38
C ILE A 104 4.45 4.61 -30.34
N GLY A 105 5.16 5.64 -30.79
CA GLY A 105 5.87 6.57 -29.90
C GLY A 105 4.95 7.26 -28.90
N TRP A 106 3.81 7.77 -29.38
CA TRP A 106 2.79 8.39 -28.53
C TRP A 106 2.18 7.43 -27.51
N ILE A 107 1.92 6.17 -27.90
CA ILE A 107 1.37 5.15 -27.01
C ILE A 107 2.34 4.85 -25.86
N ILE A 108 3.62 4.63 -26.18
CA ILE A 108 4.65 4.31 -25.17
C ILE A 108 4.85 5.48 -24.20
N SER A 109 4.95 6.71 -24.72
CA SER A 109 5.12 7.90 -23.90
C SER A 109 3.92 8.12 -22.96
N THR A 110 2.70 7.99 -23.49
CA THR A 110 1.46 8.12 -22.70
C THR A 110 1.40 7.07 -21.58
N ALA A 111 1.74 5.82 -21.88
CA ALA A 111 1.78 4.75 -20.90
C ALA A 111 2.80 5.03 -19.78
N ALA A 112 4.00 5.52 -20.13
CA ALA A 112 5.03 5.88 -19.16
C ALA A 112 4.61 7.02 -18.23
N ILE A 113 3.95 8.07 -18.77
CA ILE A 113 3.43 9.19 -17.99
C ILE A 113 2.34 8.73 -17.01
N LEU A 114 1.38 7.93 -17.50
CA LEU A 114 0.32 7.37 -16.66
C LEU A 114 0.90 6.50 -15.52
N PHE A 115 1.90 5.68 -15.84
CA PHE A 115 2.57 4.85 -14.85
C PHE A 115 3.35 5.67 -13.81
N GLY A 116 4.04 6.73 -14.23
CA GLY A 116 4.73 7.68 -13.34
C GLY A 116 3.77 8.38 -12.39
N LEU A 117 2.62 8.85 -12.89
CA LEU A 117 1.55 9.44 -12.09
C LEU A 117 0.97 8.43 -11.08
N TYR A 118 0.70 7.21 -11.52
CA TYR A 118 0.15 6.13 -10.70
C TYR A 118 1.06 5.82 -9.50
N ILE A 119 2.36 5.60 -9.72
CA ILE A 119 3.32 5.35 -8.65
C ILE A 119 3.46 6.58 -7.73
N GLY A 120 3.51 7.78 -8.30
CA GLY A 120 3.62 9.02 -7.52
C GLY A 120 2.45 9.24 -6.55
N PHE A 121 1.24 8.80 -6.92
CA PHE A 121 0.04 8.95 -6.09
C PHE A 121 -0.08 7.88 -4.99
N ILE A 122 0.37 6.66 -5.23
CA ILE A 122 0.21 5.52 -4.30
C ILE A 122 0.87 5.72 -2.94
N ASP A 123 1.99 6.46 -2.88
CA ASP A 123 2.69 6.68 -1.62
C ASP A 123 1.83 7.45 -0.59
N LYS A 124 0.93 8.33 -1.04
CA LYS A 124 -0.01 9.01 -0.12
C LYS A 124 -1.04 8.02 0.46
N THR A 125 -1.52 7.09 -0.35
CA THR A 125 -2.49 6.08 0.07
C THR A 125 -1.91 5.12 1.11
N GLN A 126 -0.65 4.71 0.97
CA GLN A 126 -0.02 3.79 1.93
C GLN A 126 0.19 4.39 3.32
N LYS A 127 0.53 5.68 3.42
CA LYS A 127 0.72 6.36 4.72
C LYS A 127 -0.57 6.41 5.54
N VAL A 128 -1.70 6.68 4.89
CA VAL A 128 -3.02 6.69 5.55
C VAL A 128 -3.41 5.28 6.00
N LEU A 129 -3.11 4.26 5.18
CA LEU A 129 -3.43 2.87 5.50
C LEU A 129 -2.65 2.34 6.71
N GLN A 130 -1.36 2.68 6.82
CA GLN A 130 -0.51 2.29 7.95
C GLN A 130 -1.03 2.89 9.27
N GLU A 131 -1.47 4.15 9.26
CA GLU A 131 -2.02 4.80 10.45
C GLU A 131 -3.31 4.10 10.94
N HIS A 132 -4.18 3.71 10.01
CA HIS A 132 -5.39 2.97 10.34
C HIS A 132 -5.11 1.56 10.86
N GLN A 133 -4.14 0.85 10.28
CA GLN A 133 -3.76 -0.49 10.76
C GLN A 133 -3.23 -0.47 12.20
N VAL A 134 -2.45 0.55 12.58
CA VAL A 134 -1.94 0.68 13.95
C VAL A 134 -3.05 0.99 14.96
N LYS A 135 -4.05 1.79 14.57
CA LYS A 135 -5.21 2.09 15.44
C LYS A 135 -6.07 0.84 15.65
N VAL A 136 -6.33 0.08 14.58
CA VAL A 136 -7.13 -1.15 14.65
C VAL A 136 -6.40 -2.24 15.43
N SER A 137 -5.08 -2.41 15.24
CA SER A 137 -4.32 -3.45 15.97
C SER A 137 -4.29 -3.20 17.47
N LYS A 138 -4.10 -1.93 17.90
CA LYS A 138 -4.14 -1.57 19.33
C LYS A 138 -5.51 -1.82 19.96
N ALA A 139 -6.58 -1.42 19.28
CA ALA A 139 -7.95 -1.64 19.76
C ALA A 139 -8.28 -3.15 19.85
N LEU A 140 -7.79 -3.95 18.90
CA LEU A 140 -7.96 -5.40 18.91
C LEU A 140 -7.15 -6.08 20.01
N GLU A 141 -5.92 -5.64 20.26
CA GLU A 141 -5.06 -6.17 21.33
C GLU A 141 -5.66 -5.89 22.72
N GLU A 142 -6.17 -4.69 22.94
CA GLU A 142 -6.87 -4.33 24.18
C GLU A 142 -8.13 -5.18 24.38
N SER A 143 -8.92 -5.36 23.33
CA SER A 143 -10.11 -6.22 23.37
C SER A 143 -9.76 -7.68 23.68
N LYS A 144 -8.72 -8.23 23.04
CA LYS A 144 -8.22 -9.58 23.32
C LYS A 144 -7.72 -9.73 24.75
N ARG A 145 -7.07 -8.72 25.31
CA ARG A 145 -6.60 -8.75 26.70
C ARG A 145 -7.78 -8.79 27.67
N LEU A 146 -8.78 -7.94 27.45
CA LEU A 146 -10.01 -7.92 28.26
C LEU A 146 -10.82 -9.23 28.14
N GLU A 147 -10.90 -9.83 26.95
CA GLU A 147 -11.52 -11.14 26.77
C GLU A 147 -10.76 -12.23 27.51
N LYS A 148 -9.43 -12.26 27.40
CA LYS A 148 -8.59 -13.22 28.12
C LYS A 148 -8.74 -13.09 29.64
N GLU A 149 -8.74 -11.87 30.16
CA GLU A 149 -8.98 -11.60 31.60
C GLU A 149 -10.40 -12.03 32.03
N LYS A 150 -11.40 -11.91 31.15
CA LYS A 150 -12.76 -12.41 31.41
C LYS A 150 -12.81 -13.93 31.43
N ASP A 151 -12.19 -14.60 30.46
CA ASP A 151 -12.15 -16.04 30.34
C ASP A 151 -11.38 -16.69 31.50
N GLU A 152 -10.22 -16.13 31.86
CA GLU A 152 -9.42 -16.63 32.99
C GLU A 152 -10.17 -16.52 34.32
N PHE A 153 -10.89 -15.42 34.54
CA PHE A 153 -11.74 -15.29 35.72
C PHE A 153 -12.95 -16.23 35.67
N GLN A 154 -13.59 -16.38 34.52
CA GLN A 154 -14.75 -17.28 34.39
C GLN A 154 -14.33 -18.73 34.67
N ALA A 155 -13.18 -19.16 34.16
CA ALA A 155 -12.59 -20.45 34.48
C ALA A 155 -12.26 -20.58 35.97
N TYR A 156 -11.69 -19.54 36.58
CA TYR A 156 -11.45 -19.51 38.03
C TYR A 156 -12.75 -19.64 38.83
N VAL A 157 -13.80 -18.92 38.44
CA VAL A 157 -15.08 -18.88 39.14
C VAL A 157 -15.85 -20.20 39.00
N SER A 158 -15.70 -20.91 37.88
CA SER A 158 -16.38 -22.19 37.64
C SER A 158 -16.01 -23.31 38.62
N ALA A 159 -14.90 -23.17 39.36
CA ALA A 159 -14.51 -24.13 40.39
C ALA A 159 -15.30 -23.99 41.71
N PHE A 160 -16.15 -22.96 41.83
CA PHE A 160 -16.88 -22.62 43.04
C PHE A 160 -18.39 -22.89 42.91
N THR A 161 -19.08 -22.96 44.05
CA THR A 161 -20.54 -23.18 44.08
C THR A 161 -21.30 -21.96 43.57
N GLU A 162 -22.52 -22.13 43.07
CA GLU A 162 -23.35 -21.03 42.53
C GLU A 162 -23.47 -19.83 43.48
N GLU A 163 -23.56 -20.08 44.78
CA GLU A 163 -23.59 -19.03 45.81
C GLU A 163 -22.24 -18.29 45.91
N GLU A 164 -21.13 -19.02 45.97
CA GLU A 164 -19.78 -18.47 45.97
C GLU A 164 -19.51 -17.68 44.69
N GLN A 165 -19.95 -18.17 43.53
CA GLN A 165 -19.80 -17.50 42.24
C GLN A 165 -20.49 -16.13 42.22
N ARG A 166 -21.71 -16.02 42.76
CA ARG A 166 -22.43 -14.74 42.88
C ARG A 166 -21.64 -13.73 43.71
N ILE A 167 -21.04 -14.18 44.81
CA ILE A 167 -20.18 -13.35 45.66
C ILE A 167 -18.93 -12.91 44.90
N LEU A 168 -18.19 -13.83 44.27
CA LEU A 168 -16.94 -13.53 43.58
C LEU A 168 -17.14 -12.59 42.39
N LYS A 169 -18.24 -12.75 41.63
CA LYS A 169 -18.63 -11.82 40.56
C LYS A 169 -18.90 -10.42 41.11
N ALA A 170 -19.68 -10.31 42.18
CA ALA A 170 -19.99 -9.02 42.80
C ALA A 170 -18.77 -8.31 43.41
N VAL A 171 -17.79 -9.07 43.93
CA VAL A 171 -16.52 -8.53 44.43
C VAL A 171 -15.61 -8.09 43.28
N ARG A 172 -15.53 -8.85 42.17
CA ARG A 172 -14.75 -8.45 40.98
C ARG A 172 -15.26 -7.13 40.39
N GLU A 173 -16.58 -6.97 40.31
CA GLU A 173 -17.19 -5.75 39.78
C GLU A 173 -16.88 -4.51 40.63
N GLN A 174 -16.70 -4.70 41.93
CA GLN A 174 -16.40 -3.61 42.86
C GLN A 174 -15.41 -4.07 43.93
N ASP A 175 -14.13 -3.80 43.68
CA ASP A 175 -13.07 -4.03 44.64
C ASP A 175 -13.34 -3.26 45.95
N GLY A 176 -13.21 -3.95 47.09
CA GLY A 176 -13.47 -3.36 48.40
C GLY A 176 -14.96 -3.16 48.69
N ILE A 177 -15.84 -3.95 48.09
CA ILE A 177 -17.27 -3.90 48.39
C ILE A 177 -17.53 -4.17 49.89
N LYS A 178 -18.32 -3.29 50.51
CA LYS A 178 -18.73 -3.46 51.91
C LYS A 178 -19.63 -4.69 52.05
N GLN A 179 -19.44 -5.44 53.13
CA GLN A 179 -20.21 -6.67 53.40
C GLN A 179 -21.74 -6.43 53.41
N SER A 180 -22.20 -5.25 53.86
CA SER A 180 -23.62 -4.87 53.81
C SER A 180 -24.14 -4.75 52.38
N THR A 181 -23.37 -4.15 51.47
CA THR A 181 -23.73 -4.00 50.05
C THR A 181 -23.65 -5.33 49.31
N LEU A 182 -22.62 -6.12 49.59
CA LEU A 182 -22.42 -7.45 49.01
C LEU A 182 -23.59 -8.38 49.31
N ARG A 183 -24.16 -8.29 50.52
CA ARG A 183 -25.37 -9.03 50.91
C ARG A 183 -26.55 -8.78 49.98
N TYR A 184 -26.79 -7.52 49.61
CA TYR A 184 -27.89 -7.16 48.73
C TYR A 184 -27.61 -7.57 47.28
N ARG A 185 -26.35 -7.45 46.80
CA ARG A 185 -25.99 -7.86 45.44
C ARG A 185 -26.04 -9.38 45.23
N ALA A 186 -25.65 -10.15 46.23
CA ALA A 186 -25.63 -11.61 46.15
C ALA A 186 -27.00 -12.25 46.47
N ASP A 187 -27.98 -11.45 46.91
CA ASP A 187 -29.30 -11.87 47.40
C ASP A 187 -29.21 -12.97 48.48
N MET A 188 -28.48 -12.67 49.56
CA MET A 188 -28.22 -13.65 50.63
C MET A 188 -28.60 -13.12 52.01
N SER A 189 -28.92 -14.05 52.91
CA SER A 189 -29.07 -13.72 54.33
C SER A 189 -27.73 -13.30 54.95
N LYS A 190 -27.76 -12.51 56.03
CA LYS A 190 -26.55 -12.08 56.76
C LYS A 190 -25.71 -13.27 57.24
N THR A 191 -26.39 -14.32 57.73
CA THR A 191 -25.75 -15.52 58.29
C THR A 191 -25.10 -16.34 57.19
N THR A 192 -25.82 -16.60 56.09
CA THR A 192 -25.31 -17.36 54.93
C THR A 192 -24.07 -16.67 54.34
N LEU A 193 -24.16 -15.37 54.08
CA LEU A 193 -23.02 -14.61 53.56
C LEU A 193 -21.82 -14.67 54.50
N SER A 194 -22.03 -14.54 55.81
CA SER A 194 -20.92 -14.58 56.77
C SER A 194 -20.22 -15.94 56.83
N LEU A 195 -20.97 -17.04 56.66
CA LEU A 195 -20.41 -18.39 56.62
C LEU A 195 -19.60 -18.62 55.34
N ILE A 196 -20.14 -18.24 54.19
CA ILE A 196 -19.45 -18.38 52.90
C ILE A 196 -18.20 -17.50 52.85
N LEU A 197 -18.27 -16.25 53.30
CA LEU A 197 -17.08 -15.38 53.34
C LEU A 197 -15.98 -15.96 54.24
N LYS A 198 -16.35 -16.63 55.34
CA LYS A 198 -15.38 -17.31 56.20
C LYS A 198 -14.72 -18.49 55.48
N SER A 199 -15.49 -19.34 54.78
CA SER A 199 -14.90 -20.45 54.01
C SER A 199 -14.01 -19.95 52.86
N LEU A 200 -14.43 -18.88 52.16
CA LEU A 200 -13.65 -18.27 51.08
C LEU A 200 -12.33 -17.66 51.59
N GLU A 201 -12.34 -17.06 52.78
CA GLU A 201 -11.14 -16.49 53.41
C GLU A 201 -10.19 -17.59 53.91
N GLU A 202 -10.71 -18.66 54.52
CA GLU A 202 -9.93 -19.84 54.93
C GLU A 202 -9.23 -20.50 53.74
N ARG A 203 -9.90 -20.55 52.58
CA ARG A 203 -9.33 -21.01 51.31
C ARG A 203 -8.43 -19.98 50.60
N LYS A 204 -8.21 -18.80 51.21
CA LYS A 204 -7.41 -17.69 50.66
C LYS A 204 -7.88 -17.19 49.29
N VAL A 205 -9.18 -17.29 49.01
CA VAL A 205 -9.81 -16.77 47.78
C VAL A 205 -10.07 -15.27 47.92
N ILE A 206 -10.51 -14.85 49.11
CA ILE A 206 -10.82 -13.46 49.45
C ILE A 206 -10.05 -13.00 50.68
N SER A 207 -9.91 -11.69 50.83
CA SER A 207 -9.36 -11.03 52.01
C SER A 207 -10.36 -10.01 52.54
N ARG A 208 -10.50 -9.95 53.87
CA ARG A 208 -11.34 -8.95 54.54
C ARG A 208 -10.47 -7.91 55.20
N LYS A 209 -10.78 -6.64 54.94
CA LYS A 209 -10.16 -5.49 55.62
C LYS A 209 -11.20 -4.75 56.44
N THR A 210 -10.86 -4.37 57.65
CA THR A 210 -11.74 -3.56 58.50
C THR A 210 -11.81 -2.13 57.96
N SER A 211 -13.03 -1.64 57.73
CA SER A 211 -13.32 -0.28 57.24
C SER A 211 -14.41 0.33 58.12
N GLY A 212 -13.99 0.97 59.20
CA GLY A 212 -14.88 1.50 60.23
C GLY A 212 -15.65 0.41 60.97
N LYS A 213 -17.00 0.43 60.85
CA LYS A 213 -17.91 -0.53 61.51
C LYS A 213 -18.20 -1.77 60.64
N THR A 214 -17.69 -1.82 59.42
CA THR A 214 -17.97 -2.88 58.44
C THR A 214 -16.68 -3.41 57.81
N ASN A 215 -16.73 -4.61 57.28
CA ASN A 215 -15.60 -5.18 56.53
C ASN A 215 -15.77 -4.91 55.03
N GLU A 216 -14.67 -4.58 54.38
CA GLU A 216 -14.53 -4.54 52.92
C GLU A 216 -13.91 -5.85 52.45
N VAL A 217 -14.42 -6.37 51.34
CA VAL A 217 -14.02 -7.66 50.77
C VAL A 217 -13.24 -7.42 49.49
N TYR A 218 -12.10 -8.09 49.36
CA TYR A 218 -11.21 -8.02 48.20
C TYR A 218 -10.91 -9.43 47.69
N LEU A 219 -10.71 -9.58 46.38
CA LEU A 219 -10.13 -10.79 45.82
C LEU A 219 -8.63 -10.85 46.13
N VAL A 220 -8.12 -12.00 46.54
CA VAL A 220 -6.68 -12.20 46.77
C VAL A 220 -5.94 -12.27 45.44
N LYS A 221 -6.51 -12.98 44.46
CA LYS A 221 -5.97 -13.07 43.11
C LYS A 221 -6.53 -11.92 42.27
N LYS A 222 -5.62 -11.15 41.67
CA LYS A 222 -5.96 -10.20 40.61
C LYS A 222 -5.90 -10.90 39.25
N PHE A 223 -6.83 -10.54 38.38
CA PHE A 223 -6.94 -11.01 37.00
C PHE A 223 -6.67 -9.83 36.09
#